data_AF-A0A3N2QAB1-F1
#
_entry.id   AF-A0A3N2QAB1-F1
#
_cell.length_a   1.000
_cell.length_b   1.000
_cell.length_c   1.000
_cell.angle_alpha   90.00
_cell.angle_beta   90.00
_cell.angle_gamma   90.00
#
_symmetry.space_group_name_H-M   'P 1'
#
loop_
_entity.id
_entity.type
_entity.pdbx_description
1 polymer ?
#
loop_
_entity_poly.entity_id
_entity_poly.type
_entity_poly.pdbx_seq_one_letter_code
_entity_poly.pdbx_strand_id
1 'polypeptide(L)'
;MLTANIPILPPGVLILTKLKRCVYFIGSTRPSSVMRFHMDELDIKYLLKWLAECDETVDFKGYFSPDVNELYSATKKVLKHWEGVGQDEWVRLMYAVMNQEDRDRMLGD
;
A
#
# COMPACT_ATOMS: atom_id res chain seq x y z
N MET A 1 28.00 -13.96 19.61
CA MET A 1 27.57 -13.55 18.26
C MET A 1 26.92 -12.18 18.39
N LEU A 2 27.48 -11.14 17.79
CA LEU A 2 26.81 -9.86 17.68
C LEU A 2 25.74 -10.01 16.61
N THR A 3 24.48 -10.15 16.99
CA THR A 3 23.36 -9.96 16.07
C THR A 3 23.39 -8.50 15.67
N ALA A 4 23.98 -8.19 14.52
CA ALA A 4 23.90 -6.85 13.96
C ALA A 4 22.41 -6.51 13.85
N ASN A 5 21.96 -5.52 14.63
CA ASN A 5 20.59 -5.05 14.61
C ASN A 5 20.42 -4.26 13.32
N ILE A 6 20.13 -4.96 12.21
CA ILE A 6 19.94 -4.34 10.90
C ILE A 6 18.60 -3.59 10.99
N PRO A 7 18.60 -2.25 10.82
CA PRO A 7 17.35 -1.50 10.81
C PRO A 7 16.53 -1.92 9.58
N ILE A 8 15.37 -2.54 9.82
CA ILE A 8 14.40 -2.91 8.79
C ILE A 8 13.30 -1.85 8.79
N LEU A 9 12.88 -1.42 7.59
CA LEU A 9 11.74 -0.52 7.46
C LEU A 9 10.46 -1.20 7.95
N PRO A 10 9.59 -0.50 8.70
CA PRO A 10 8.31 -1.06 9.13
C PRO A 10 7.45 -1.51 7.93
N PRO A 11 6.71 -2.63 8.04
CA PRO A 11 5.83 -3.13 6.98
C PRO A 11 4.86 -2.10 6.40
N GLY A 12 4.29 -1.23 7.26
CA GLY A 12 3.42 -0.14 6.79
C GLY A 12 4.13 0.82 5.83
N VAL A 13 5.39 1.20 6.12
CA VAL A 13 6.20 2.07 5.24
C VAL A 13 6.50 1.38 3.90
N LEU A 14 6.73 0.07 3.91
CA LEU A 14 6.97 -0.71 2.70
C LEU A 14 5.71 -0.76 1.81
N ILE A 15 4.52 -0.95 2.40
CA ILE A 15 3.24 -0.88 1.69
C ILE A 15 3.07 0.48 1.01
N LEU A 16 3.23 1.58 1.76
CA LEU A 16 3.04 2.94 1.24
C LEU A 16 4.02 3.26 0.11
N THR A 17 5.27 2.83 0.24
CA THR A 17 6.29 2.97 -0.81
C THR A 17 5.90 2.23 -2.09
N LYS A 18 5.38 1.00 -1.94
CA LYS A 18 4.94 0.18 -3.07
C LYS A 18 3.68 0.72 -3.73
N LEU A 19 2.71 1.22 -2.96
CA LEU A 19 1.50 1.87 -3.48
C LEU A 19 1.85 3.11 -4.32
N LYS A 20 2.72 3.98 -3.79
CA LYS A 20 3.20 5.16 -4.52
C LYS A 20 3.93 4.78 -5.82
N ARG A 21 4.61 3.63 -5.85
CA ARG A 21 5.32 3.15 -7.04
C ARG A 21 4.40 2.46 -8.05
N CYS A 22 3.57 1.51 -7.61
CA CYS A 22 2.83 0.62 -8.49
C CYS A 22 1.72 1.33 -9.27
N VAL A 23 1.20 2.44 -8.72
CA VAL A 23 0.17 3.25 -9.39
C VAL A 23 0.57 3.71 -10.80
N TYR A 24 1.86 3.93 -11.07
CA TYR A 24 2.36 4.36 -12.38
C TYR A 24 2.36 3.24 -13.44
N PHE A 25 2.18 1.98 -13.02
CA PHE A 25 2.18 0.82 -13.92
C PHE A 25 0.77 0.30 -14.23
N ILE A 26 -0.25 0.82 -13.55
CA ILE A 26 -1.64 0.47 -13.82
C ILE A 26 -1.98 0.76 -15.29
N GLY A 27 -2.51 -0.24 -15.99
CA GLY A 27 -2.88 -0.14 -17.41
C GLY A 27 -1.71 -0.21 -18.39
N SER A 28 -0.48 -0.41 -17.93
CA SER A 28 0.66 -0.58 -18.84
C SER A 28 0.57 -1.90 -19.62
N THR A 29 0.97 -1.89 -20.89
CA THR A 29 1.10 -3.09 -21.73
C THR A 29 2.54 -3.54 -21.91
N ARG A 30 3.52 -2.77 -21.40
CA ARG A 30 4.94 -3.11 -21.50
C ARG A 30 5.26 -4.27 -20.53
N PRO A 31 5.86 -5.38 -20.99
CA PRO A 31 6.06 -6.57 -20.17
C PRO A 31 6.79 -6.31 -18.83
N SER A 32 7.81 -5.46 -18.84
CA SER A 32 8.56 -5.13 -17.63
C SER A 32 7.75 -4.31 -16.61
N SER A 33 6.86 -3.43 -17.07
CA SER A 33 5.97 -2.65 -16.21
C SER A 33 4.87 -3.52 -15.63
N VAL A 34 4.27 -4.40 -16.45
CA VAL A 34 3.27 -5.38 -16.00
C VAL A 34 3.84 -6.29 -14.92
N MET A 35 5.03 -6.85 -15.15
CA MET A 35 5.70 -7.69 -14.16
C MET A 35 5.99 -6.92 -12.86
N ARG A 36 6.44 -5.66 -12.96
CA ARG A 36 6.73 -4.84 -11.78
C ARG A 36 5.47 -4.51 -10.98
N PHE A 37 4.37 -4.20 -11.67
CA PHE A 37 3.07 -4.00 -11.04
C PHE A 37 2.66 -5.25 -10.25
N HIS A 38 2.71 -6.41 -10.91
CA HIS A 38 2.33 -7.68 -10.30
C HIS A 38 3.16 -8.01 -9.05
N MET A 39 4.48 -7.80 -9.10
CA MET A 39 5.37 -8.01 -7.95
C MET A 39 5.07 -7.04 -6.81
N ASP A 40 4.82 -5.77 -7.12
CA ASP A 40 4.43 -4.80 -6.09
C ASP A 40 3.08 -5.16 -5.45
N GLU A 41 2.11 -5.62 -6.23
CA GLU A 41 0.84 -6.11 -5.71
C GLU A 41 1.01 -7.32 -4.78
N LEU A 42 1.80 -8.32 -5.18
CA LEU A 42 2.05 -9.50 -4.34
C LEU A 42 2.64 -9.11 -2.99
N ASP A 43 3.64 -8.21 -3.00
CA ASP A 43 4.28 -7.73 -1.78
C ASP A 43 3.30 -6.92 -0.91
N ILE A 44 2.51 -6.01 -1.51
CA ILE A 44 1.51 -5.24 -0.76
C ILE A 44 0.50 -6.19 -0.12
N LYS A 45 -0.06 -7.13 -0.89
CA LYS A 45 -1.07 -8.08 -0.42
C LYS A 45 -0.55 -8.96 0.71
N TYR A 46 0.70 -9.40 0.61
CA TYR A 46 1.37 -10.15 1.68
C TYR A 46 1.48 -9.31 2.95
N LEU A 47 1.99 -8.08 2.84
CA LEU A 47 2.18 -7.20 4.00
C LEU A 47 0.84 -6.75 4.61
N LEU A 48 -0.21 -6.57 3.82
CA LEU A 48 -1.55 -6.25 4.33
C LEU A 48 -2.12 -7.37 5.22
N LYS A 49 -1.94 -8.62 4.81
CA LYS A 49 -2.33 -9.77 5.64
C LYS A 49 -1.52 -9.79 6.93
N TRP A 50 -0.21 -9.61 6.82
CA TRP A 50 0.66 -9.58 7.99
C TRP A 50 0.28 -8.48 8.99
N LEU A 51 0.02 -7.26 8.52
CA LEU A 51 -0.44 -6.16 9.38
C LEU A 51 -1.73 -6.51 10.11
N ALA A 52 -2.73 -7.04 9.39
CA ALA A 52 -4.00 -7.43 9.98
C ALA A 52 -3.86 -8.56 11.01
N GLU A 53 -2.99 -9.54 10.75
CA GLU A 53 -2.69 -10.64 11.68
C GLU A 53 -1.96 -10.16 12.95
N CYS A 54 -1.18 -9.09 12.85
CA CYS A 54 -0.42 -8.51 13.95
C CYS A 54 -1.13 -7.34 14.67
N ASP A 55 -2.35 -6.98 14.27
CA ASP A 55 -3.09 -5.79 14.75
C ASP A 55 -2.29 -4.47 14.58
N GLU A 56 -1.53 -4.40 13.49
CA GLU A 56 -0.70 -3.26 13.12
C GLU A 56 -1.38 -2.42 12.03
N THR A 57 -1.03 -1.14 11.95
CA THR A 57 -1.64 -0.20 11.00
C THR A 57 -0.64 0.43 10.04
N VAL A 58 -1.15 0.90 8.89
CA VAL A 58 -0.43 1.83 8.02
C VAL A 58 -0.58 3.25 8.55
N ASP A 59 0.54 3.95 8.71
CA ASP A 59 0.58 5.36 9.12
C ASP A 59 0.98 6.23 7.91
N PHE A 60 -0.01 6.86 7.28
CA PHE A 60 0.23 7.74 6.14
C PHE A 60 0.93 9.04 6.55
N LYS A 61 0.71 9.52 7.78
CA LYS A 61 1.29 10.78 8.28
C LYS A 61 2.75 10.62 8.68
N GLY A 62 3.07 9.49 9.31
CA GLY A 62 4.45 9.12 9.65
C GLY A 62 5.31 8.76 8.44
N TYR A 63 4.70 8.56 7.27
CA TYR A 63 5.43 8.36 6.03
C TYR A 63 6.10 9.67 5.56
N PHE A 64 7.42 9.65 5.49
CA PHE A 64 8.21 10.80 5.02
C PHE A 64 8.01 11.03 3.52
N SER A 65 6.94 11.74 3.15
CA SER A 65 6.68 12.22 1.78
C SER A 65 6.63 13.76 1.78
N PRO A 66 7.23 14.42 0.77
CA PRO A 66 7.07 15.85 0.56
C PRO A 66 5.60 16.27 0.37
N ASP A 67 4.79 15.37 -0.19
CA ASP A 67 3.35 15.53 -0.33
C ASP A 67 2.64 14.23 0.05
N VAL A 68 1.89 14.26 1.14
CA VAL A 68 1.07 13.13 1.60
C VAL A 68 -0.18 12.96 0.72
N ASN A 69 -0.66 14.02 0.04
CA ASN A 69 -1.82 13.93 -0.85
C ASN A 69 -1.54 13.06 -2.08
N GLU A 70 -0.31 13.08 -2.59
CA GLU A 70 0.11 12.15 -3.63
C GLU A 70 -0.05 10.70 -3.19
N LEU A 71 0.25 10.41 -1.92
CA LEU A 71 0.13 9.06 -1.37
C LEU A 71 -1.33 8.64 -1.24
N TYR A 72 -2.21 9.48 -0.69
CA TYR A 72 -3.65 9.20 -0.69
C TYR A 72 -4.18 9.02 -2.11
N SER A 73 -3.78 9.88 -3.06
CA SER A 73 -4.18 9.79 -4.46
C SER A 73 -3.69 8.50 -5.13
N ALA A 74 -2.47 8.08 -4.85
CA ALA A 74 -1.91 6.82 -5.33
C ALA A 74 -2.70 5.63 -4.78
N THR A 75 -2.97 5.62 -3.47
CA THR A 75 -3.77 4.59 -2.82
C THR A 75 -5.19 4.54 -3.40
N LYS A 76 -5.89 5.68 -3.55
CA LYS A 76 -7.24 5.72 -4.17
C LYS A 76 -7.24 5.09 -5.56
N LYS A 77 -6.22 5.35 -6.39
CA LYS A 77 -6.09 4.77 -7.74
C LYS A 77 -5.88 3.26 -7.70
N VAL A 78 -5.06 2.75 -6.78
CA VAL A 78 -4.84 1.31 -6.61
C VAL A 78 -6.12 0.62 -6.13
N LEU A 79 -6.81 1.19 -5.14
CA LEU A 79 -8.08 0.66 -4.65
C LEU A 79 -9.12 0.58 -5.75
N LYS A 80 -9.31 1.67 -6.51
CA LYS A 80 -10.23 1.68 -7.66
C LYS A 80 -9.84 0.65 -8.73
N HIS A 81 -8.55 0.43 -8.94
CA HIS A 81 -8.10 -0.62 -9.85
C HIS A 81 -8.50 -2.01 -9.34
N TRP A 82 -8.27 -2.32 -8.06
CA TRP A 82 -8.68 -3.58 -7.45
C TRP A 82 -10.20 -3.79 -7.51
N GLU A 83 -11.00 -2.79 -7.18
CA GLU A 83 -12.46 -2.83 -7.37
C GLU A 83 -12.82 -3.18 -8.82
N GLY A 84 -12.20 -2.49 -9.79
CA GLY A 84 -12.45 -2.70 -11.21
C GLY A 84 -12.07 -4.08 -11.74
N VAL A 85 -11.22 -4.83 -11.03
CA VAL A 85 -10.83 -6.21 -11.39
C VAL A 85 -11.38 -7.27 -10.42
N GLY A 86 -12.35 -6.93 -9.57
CA GLY A 86 -13.03 -7.87 -8.66
C GLY A 86 -12.17 -8.33 -7.48
N GLN A 87 -11.24 -7.49 -7.03
CA GLN A 87 -10.31 -7.75 -5.94
C GLN A 87 -10.74 -7.07 -4.63
N ASP A 88 -12.04 -7.11 -4.34
CA ASP A 88 -12.68 -6.41 -3.20
C ASP A 88 -12.11 -6.79 -1.83
N GLU A 89 -11.61 -8.02 -1.68
CA GLU A 89 -10.99 -8.47 -0.42
C GLU A 89 -9.79 -7.61 -0.03
N TRP A 90 -8.98 -7.19 -1.00
CA TRP A 90 -7.77 -6.40 -0.78
C TRP A 90 -8.10 -4.94 -0.47
N VAL A 91 -9.18 -4.44 -1.07
CA VAL A 91 -9.75 -3.13 -0.75
C VAL A 91 -10.20 -3.09 0.70
N ARG A 92 -11.00 -4.09 1.13
CA ARG A 92 -11.44 -4.20 2.53
C ARG A 92 -10.27 -4.32 3.49
N LEU A 93 -9.27 -5.14 3.16
CA LEU A 93 -8.10 -5.34 4.01
C LEU A 93 -7.26 -4.07 4.14
N MET A 94 -7.07 -3.32 3.05
CA MET A 94 -6.39 -2.03 3.09
C MET A 94 -7.10 -1.05 4.05
N TYR A 95 -8.43 -0.93 3.96
CA TYR A 95 -9.18 -0.08 4.89
C TYR A 95 -9.13 -0.58 6.34
N ALA A 96 -9.10 -1.90 6.56
CA ALA A 96 -9.02 -2.48 7.90
C ALA A 96 -7.71 -2.10 8.62
N VAL A 97 -6.59 -2.06 7.89
CA VAL A 97 -5.28 -1.72 8.47
C VAL A 97 -4.96 -0.22 8.46
N MET A 98 -5.85 0.64 7.98
CA MET A 98 -5.71 2.09 8.13
C MET A 98 -6.15 2.54 9.54
N ASN A 99 -5.56 3.61 10.05
CA ASN A 99 -6.17 4.30 11.19
C ASN A 99 -7.46 5.04 10.77
N GLN A 100 -8.26 5.47 11.74
CA GLN A 100 -9.56 6.09 11.47
C GLN A 100 -9.45 7.38 10.65
N GLU A 101 -8.47 8.23 10.95
CA GLU A 101 -8.31 9.51 10.26
C GLU A 101 -7.94 9.34 8.79
N ASP A 102 -7.07 8.37 8.48
CA ASP A 102 -6.70 8.03 7.12
C ASP A 102 -7.89 7.44 6.35
N ARG A 103 -8.71 6.60 7.01
CA ARG A 103 -9.97 6.11 6.42
C ARG A 103 -10.91 7.27 6.09
N ASP A 104 -11.12 8.17 7.03
CA ASP A 104 -12.03 9.30 6.85
C ASP A 104 -11.57 10.19 5.70
N ARG A 105 -10.26 10.42 5.57
CA ARG A 105 -9.69 11.17 4.43
C ARG A 105 -9.75 10.42 3.09
N MET A 106 -9.73 9.10 3.12
CA MET A 106 -9.90 8.27 1.92
C MET A 106 -11.36 8.25 1.44
N LEU A 107 -12.33 8.36 2.36
CA LEU A 107 -13.77 8.32 2.08
C LEU A 107 -14.42 9.69 1.95
N GLY A 108 -13.82 10.73 2.53
CA GLY A 108 -14.17 12.12 2.31
C GLY A 108 -13.59 12.62 0.99
N ASP A 109 -14.44 13.16 0.15
CA ASP A 109 -14.05 13.98 -1.01
C ASP A 109 -13.80 15.44 -0.57
#